data_AF-A0A7S1KQ11-F1
#
_entry.id   AF-A0A7S1KQ11-F1
#
_cell.length_a   1.000
_cell.length_b   1.000
_cell.length_c   1.000
_cell.angle_alpha   90.00
_cell.angle_beta   90.00
_cell.angle_gamma   90.00
#
_symmetry.space_group_name_H-M   'P 1'
#
loop_
_entity.id
_entity.type
_entity.pdbx_description
1 polymer ?
#
loop_
_entity_poly.entity_id
_entity_poly.type
_entity_poly.pdbx_seq_one_letter_code
_entity_poly.pdbx_strand_id
1 'polypeptide(L)'
;ATAQPHLTFSAPLSSSSMGNCMSSPKEKNQKPSQQPESPPQKAPEKQPKQEPTIDVEQSIKVEQSGENQEDSVKNVSTLDDATLKATPWEKLKRIISMAESIVEIVVEKDFEALPGSIDGHMLAYAPVINDPEFGDSSVKKVPFVLRILVQDEQIGTDPVHIGKLGKDMVFPEYPRFQFNVAASVGESTSNGGVYGDPSSIWFNVFLGFYEIVAKEKDGWTRPFGYEEDGTTINKEDFARLFCVDWNLFSAFMYGVGMDYVQPYTDLTTVLENLDTNVTVADERKEVNGKYFDSVSLHKHPSVTAYQSKKHNASKLTKTSNYTPFWQKAFGYPLDKTSDEFPDSFIPSKMTGVEWCAWSKKGDAYHTIIFGGGFVNSSQVEAGVVSQDQNDRFMQVQMNATEKCIIEQFPDVGFTSATGSE
;
A
#
# COMPACT_ATOMS: atom_id res chain seq x y z
N ALA A 1 59.13 36.72 27.53
CA ALA A 1 59.68 35.81 26.51
C ALA A 1 58.68 34.67 26.34
N THR A 2 57.70 34.83 25.44
CA THR A 2 57.64 34.21 24.08
C THR A 2 57.31 32.72 24.14
N ALA A 3 56.30 32.15 23.48
CA ALA A 3 55.30 32.64 22.54
C ALA A 3 54.20 31.54 22.39
N GLN A 4 52.99 31.93 21.97
CA GLN A 4 51.93 31.03 21.47
C GLN A 4 52.27 30.49 20.06
N PRO A 5 51.49 29.53 19.56
CA PRO A 5 51.12 29.53 18.15
C PRO A 5 49.59 29.58 17.94
N HIS A 6 49.17 30.62 17.21
CA HIS A 6 48.00 30.62 16.34
C HIS A 6 48.31 29.82 15.08
N LEU A 7 47.34 29.07 14.54
CA LEU A 7 47.26 28.84 13.10
C LEU A 7 45.79 28.85 12.63
N THR A 8 45.64 29.55 11.52
CA THR A 8 44.45 30.11 10.89
C THR A 8 43.91 29.21 9.79
N PHE A 9 42.59 29.18 9.63
CA PHE A 9 41.90 28.70 8.43
C PHE A 9 41.99 29.74 7.31
N SER A 10 42.33 29.30 6.11
CA SER A 10 42.20 30.05 4.86
C SER A 10 41.60 29.15 3.79
N ALA A 11 40.47 29.58 3.22
CA ALA A 11 39.94 29.11 1.95
C ALA A 11 40.75 29.69 0.76
N PRO A 12 40.54 29.17 -0.46
CA PRO A 12 40.47 30.06 -1.61
C PRO A 12 39.22 29.87 -2.48
N LEU A 13 38.88 31.00 -3.08
CA LEU A 13 37.81 31.29 -4.02
C LEU A 13 38.10 30.83 -5.47
N SER A 14 37.01 30.53 -6.17
CA SER A 14 36.65 30.86 -7.57
C SER A 14 37.70 31.07 -8.68
N SER A 15 37.44 30.48 -9.86
CA SER A 15 37.41 31.12 -11.20
C SER A 15 37.06 30.03 -12.26
N SER A 16 35.96 30.14 -13.02
CA SER A 16 35.84 30.66 -14.41
C SER A 16 36.87 30.03 -15.40
N SER A 17 36.58 29.59 -16.63
CA SER A 17 35.61 30.05 -17.63
C SER A 17 35.57 29.07 -18.84
N MET A 18 34.44 29.06 -19.55
CA MET A 18 34.26 29.08 -21.02
C MET A 18 35.24 28.36 -21.95
N GLY A 19 34.66 27.57 -22.87
CA GLY A 19 34.73 27.93 -24.29
C GLY A 19 35.28 26.91 -25.29
N ASN A 20 34.36 26.41 -26.11
CA ASN A 20 34.42 26.32 -27.58
C ASN A 20 35.04 25.11 -28.34
N CYS A 21 34.14 24.61 -29.21
CA CYS A 21 34.28 24.42 -30.67
C CYS A 21 34.73 23.08 -31.27
N MET A 22 33.78 22.56 -32.08
CA MET A 22 33.89 21.92 -33.40
C MET A 22 34.81 20.69 -33.52
N SER A 23 34.37 19.57 -34.08
CA SER A 23 34.06 19.46 -35.52
C SER A 23 33.45 18.09 -35.83
N SER A 24 32.47 18.05 -36.73
CA SER A 24 32.08 16.83 -37.46
C SER A 24 33.22 16.32 -38.34
N PRO A 25 33.17 15.05 -38.76
CA PRO A 25 33.01 14.81 -40.19
C PRO A 25 32.00 13.72 -40.56
N LYS A 26 31.49 13.91 -41.78
CA LYS A 26 30.53 13.09 -42.53
C LYS A 26 31.12 11.75 -43.01
N GLU A 27 30.17 10.93 -43.47
CA GLU A 27 30.24 9.93 -44.56
C GLU A 27 30.75 8.52 -44.22
N LYS A 28 29.85 7.53 -44.32
CA LYS A 28 29.71 6.73 -45.56
C LYS A 28 28.49 5.81 -45.55
N ASN A 29 27.86 5.78 -46.72
CA ASN A 29 26.77 4.91 -47.17
C ASN A 29 27.09 3.41 -47.03
N GLN A 30 26.15 2.62 -46.51
CA GLN A 30 25.96 1.23 -46.93
C GLN A 30 24.47 0.88 -47.05
N LYS A 31 24.09 0.47 -48.27
CA LYS A 31 22.82 -0.15 -48.67
C LYS A 31 22.64 -1.50 -47.95
N PRO A 32 21.43 -1.86 -47.51
CA PRO A 32 21.07 -3.25 -47.30
C PRO A 32 20.53 -3.89 -48.59
N SER A 33 21.06 -5.07 -48.89
CA SER A 33 20.64 -5.95 -49.97
C SER A 33 19.23 -6.48 -49.70
N GLN A 34 18.36 -6.36 -50.70
CA GLN A 34 17.07 -7.06 -50.76
C GLN A 34 17.32 -8.56 -51.01
N GLN A 35 16.64 -9.42 -50.27
CA GLN A 35 16.40 -10.81 -50.65
C GLN A 35 14.90 -11.10 -50.66
N PRO A 36 14.44 -12.00 -51.55
CA PRO A 36 13.08 -11.99 -52.08
C PRO A 36 12.06 -12.70 -51.19
N GLU A 37 10.87 -12.11 -51.17
CA GLU A 37 9.63 -12.65 -50.62
C GLU A 37 9.26 -13.99 -51.27
N SER A 38 8.92 -14.97 -50.45
CA SER A 38 8.25 -16.20 -50.88
C SER A 38 6.73 -15.99 -50.84
N PRO A 39 5.97 -16.46 -51.85
CA PRO A 39 4.54 -16.22 -51.95
C PRO A 39 3.74 -17.07 -50.93
N PRO A 40 2.60 -16.58 -50.42
CA PRO A 40 1.79 -17.28 -49.44
C PRO A 40 1.05 -18.47 -50.06
N GLN A 41 1.15 -19.63 -49.40
CA GLN A 41 0.34 -20.81 -49.70
C GLN A 41 -1.12 -20.57 -49.30
N LYS A 42 -2.03 -20.89 -50.22
CA LYS A 42 -3.49 -20.90 -50.05
C LYS A 42 -3.91 -21.82 -48.90
N ALA A 43 -4.69 -21.28 -47.97
CA ALA A 43 -5.50 -22.06 -47.04
C ALA A 43 -6.75 -22.61 -47.76
N PRO A 44 -7.17 -23.86 -47.50
CA PRO A 44 -8.44 -24.38 -48.02
C PRO A 44 -9.64 -23.92 -47.20
N GLU A 45 -10.68 -23.51 -47.92
CA GLU A 45 -12.04 -23.20 -47.45
C GLU A 45 -12.60 -24.30 -46.54
N LYS A 46 -13.03 -23.94 -45.33
CA LYS A 46 -13.94 -24.75 -44.52
C LYS A 46 -15.36 -24.20 -44.68
N GLN A 47 -16.23 -25.05 -45.20
CA GLN A 47 -17.68 -24.83 -45.23
C GLN A 47 -18.27 -24.77 -43.80
N PRO A 48 -19.35 -24.00 -43.59
CA PRO A 48 -19.98 -23.81 -42.29
C PRO A 48 -20.78 -25.05 -41.87
N LYS A 49 -20.55 -25.53 -40.64
CA LYS A 49 -21.43 -26.49 -39.98
C LYS A 49 -22.55 -25.74 -39.26
N GLN A 50 -23.76 -26.22 -39.52
CA GLN A 50 -25.05 -25.76 -39.02
C GLN A 50 -25.13 -25.76 -37.48
N GLU A 51 -25.68 -24.67 -36.94
CA GLU A 51 -26.21 -24.60 -35.58
C GLU A 51 -27.59 -25.29 -35.53
N PRO A 52 -27.89 -26.09 -34.50
CA PRO A 52 -29.26 -26.47 -34.19
C PRO A 52 -29.89 -25.42 -33.27
N THR A 53 -30.97 -24.82 -33.77
CA THR A 53 -31.97 -24.05 -33.05
C THR A 53 -32.59 -24.91 -31.93
N ILE A 54 -32.61 -24.41 -30.70
CA ILE A 54 -33.40 -24.98 -29.61
C ILE A 54 -34.39 -23.90 -29.15
N ASP A 55 -35.63 -24.04 -29.62
CA ASP A 55 -36.81 -23.45 -29.01
C ASP A 55 -37.19 -24.30 -27.79
N VAL A 56 -37.23 -23.69 -26.60
CA VAL A 56 -38.00 -24.22 -25.47
C VAL A 56 -38.70 -23.05 -24.79
N GLU A 57 -39.92 -22.76 -25.28
CA GLU A 57 -40.98 -22.25 -24.43
C GLU A 57 -41.40 -23.38 -23.46
N GLN A 58 -41.15 -23.20 -22.17
CA GLN A 58 -41.97 -23.86 -21.15
C GLN A 58 -42.34 -22.89 -20.05
N SER A 59 -43.63 -22.59 -20.06
CA SER A 59 -44.41 -21.90 -19.05
C SER A 59 -44.60 -22.81 -17.85
N ILE A 60 -44.24 -22.33 -16.65
CA ILE A 60 -44.74 -22.88 -15.39
C ILE A 60 -45.20 -21.73 -14.51
N LYS A 61 -46.52 -21.72 -14.27
CA LYS A 61 -47.20 -21.02 -13.17
C LYS A 61 -46.97 -21.81 -11.87
N VAL A 62 -46.52 -21.15 -10.81
CA VAL A 62 -46.75 -21.49 -9.39
C VAL A 62 -46.65 -20.16 -8.63
N GLU A 63 -47.78 -19.54 -8.30
CA GLU A 63 -48.42 -19.50 -6.96
C GLU A 63 -47.66 -18.71 -5.89
N GLN A 64 -48.40 -17.77 -5.31
CA GLN A 64 -48.01 -16.83 -4.26
C GLN A 64 -48.07 -17.50 -2.88
N SER A 65 -47.00 -17.34 -2.11
CA SER A 65 -46.95 -17.29 -0.64
C SER A 65 -45.50 -16.92 -0.30
N GLY A 66 -45.10 -15.97 0.52
CA GLY A 66 -45.71 -15.16 1.56
C GLY A 66 -44.50 -14.54 2.30
N GLU A 67 -44.65 -13.30 2.76
CA GLU A 67 -43.90 -12.64 3.86
C GLU A 67 -42.38 -12.87 3.98
N ASN A 68 -41.58 -11.82 3.77
CA ASN A 68 -40.73 -11.22 4.83
C ASN A 68 -39.78 -10.12 4.31
N GLN A 69 -39.62 -9.09 5.16
CA GLN A 69 -38.46 -8.21 5.30
C GLN A 69 -38.11 -7.25 4.15
N GLU A 70 -38.91 -6.20 4.00
CA GLU A 70 -38.44 -4.88 3.54
C GLU A 70 -38.83 -3.85 4.59
N ASP A 71 -37.93 -3.52 5.52
CA ASP A 71 -37.96 -2.26 6.29
C ASP A 71 -36.72 -2.17 7.21
N SER A 72 -35.52 -1.99 6.65
CA SER A 72 -34.36 -1.62 7.48
C SER A 72 -33.19 -0.97 6.74
N VAL A 73 -33.41 -0.14 5.71
CA VAL A 73 -32.32 0.72 5.20
C VAL A 73 -32.85 2.05 4.66
N LYS A 74 -33.35 2.92 5.56
CA LYS A 74 -33.40 4.37 5.30
C LYS A 74 -33.08 5.11 6.60
N ASN A 75 -32.25 6.14 6.46
CA ASN A 75 -31.87 7.17 7.45
C ASN A 75 -30.51 6.99 8.14
N VAL A 76 -29.43 7.33 7.43
CA VAL A 76 -28.21 7.86 8.06
C VAL A 76 -27.80 9.13 7.30
N SER A 77 -28.57 10.21 7.45
CA SER A 77 -28.10 11.56 7.13
C SER A 77 -29.08 12.61 7.65
N THR A 78 -28.97 12.93 8.93
CA THR A 78 -29.16 14.26 9.55
C THR A 78 -29.15 14.07 11.07
N LEU A 79 -28.26 14.78 11.76
CA LEU A 79 -28.36 14.90 13.22
C LEU A 79 -29.60 15.75 13.52
N ASP A 80 -30.61 15.13 14.11
CA ASP A 80 -31.82 15.84 14.53
C ASP A 80 -31.53 16.80 15.69
N ASP A 81 -32.34 17.85 15.83
CA ASP A 81 -32.28 18.82 16.92
C ASP A 81 -32.45 18.19 18.32
N ALA A 82 -32.93 16.94 18.39
CA ALA A 82 -33.05 16.19 19.63
C ALA A 82 -31.69 15.73 20.17
N THR A 83 -30.70 15.50 19.29
CA THR A 83 -29.38 15.00 19.67
C THR A 83 -28.53 16.05 20.40
N LEU A 84 -28.75 17.34 20.12
CA LEU A 84 -28.09 18.45 20.82
C LEU A 84 -28.57 18.62 22.27
N LYS A 85 -29.85 18.29 22.54
CA LYS A 85 -30.50 18.45 23.85
C LYS A 85 -30.45 17.20 24.75
N ALA A 86 -29.92 16.09 24.26
CA ALA A 86 -29.80 14.85 25.02
C ALA A 86 -28.86 15.01 26.24
N THR A 87 -29.23 14.37 27.34
CA THR A 87 -28.39 14.33 28.55
C THR A 87 -27.09 13.58 28.26
N PRO A 88 -25.99 13.82 29.01
CA PRO A 88 -24.73 13.10 28.81
C PRO A 88 -24.88 11.58 28.83
N TRP A 89 -25.81 11.06 29.63
CA TRP A 89 -26.09 9.63 29.74
C TRP A 89 -26.80 9.06 28.50
N GLU A 90 -27.70 9.82 27.88
CA GLU A 90 -28.37 9.41 26.64
C GLU A 90 -27.41 9.48 25.44
N LYS A 91 -26.49 10.45 25.44
CA LYS A 91 -25.39 10.49 24.47
C LYS A 91 -24.47 9.28 24.63
N LEU A 92 -24.11 8.92 25.86
CA LEU A 92 -23.29 7.73 26.15
C LEU A 92 -24.00 6.43 25.73
N LYS A 93 -25.30 6.28 26.04
CA LYS A 93 -26.10 5.13 25.59
C LYS A 93 -26.17 5.00 24.08
N ARG A 94 -26.29 6.12 23.35
CA ARG A 94 -26.25 6.11 21.88
C ARG A 94 -24.86 5.77 21.33
N ILE A 95 -23.78 6.25 21.97
CA ILE A 95 -22.41 5.85 21.61
C ILE A 95 -22.22 4.35 21.83
N ILE A 96 -22.68 3.82 22.97
CA ILE A 96 -22.64 2.38 23.29
C ILE A 96 -23.48 1.61 22.28
N SER A 97 -24.71 2.03 21.97
CA SER A 97 -25.58 1.37 20.99
C SER A 97 -25.04 1.45 19.56
N MET A 98 -24.39 2.55 19.17
CA MET A 98 -23.69 2.64 17.89
C MET A 98 -22.48 1.72 17.86
N ALA A 99 -21.70 1.67 18.94
CA ALA A 99 -20.59 0.73 19.08
C ALA A 99 -21.08 -0.72 19.06
N GLU A 100 -22.19 -1.04 19.72
CA GLU A 100 -22.85 -2.36 19.69
C GLU A 100 -23.39 -2.69 18.30
N SER A 101 -23.95 -1.72 17.56
CA SER A 101 -24.40 -1.95 16.17
C SER A 101 -23.23 -2.11 15.19
N ILE A 102 -22.12 -1.40 15.42
CA ILE A 102 -20.88 -1.58 14.66
C ILE A 102 -20.28 -2.94 15.01
N VAL A 103 -20.31 -3.34 16.27
CA VAL A 103 -19.90 -4.67 16.74
C VAL A 103 -20.82 -5.76 16.19
N GLU A 104 -22.14 -5.56 16.10
CA GLU A 104 -23.07 -6.52 15.47
C GLU A 104 -22.90 -6.60 13.95
N ILE A 105 -22.61 -5.49 13.26
CA ILE A 105 -22.22 -5.52 11.82
C ILE A 105 -20.85 -6.21 11.63
N VAL A 106 -20.00 -6.15 12.66
CA VAL A 106 -18.71 -6.85 12.74
C VAL A 106 -18.88 -8.29 13.27
N VAL A 107 -20.08 -8.71 13.68
CA VAL A 107 -20.40 -10.04 14.19
C VAL A 107 -21.49 -10.68 13.30
N GLU A 108 -21.33 -10.58 11.99
CA GLU A 108 -21.70 -11.73 11.16
C GLU A 108 -20.74 -12.87 11.54
N LYS A 109 -21.30 -14.04 11.84
CA LYS A 109 -20.76 -15.15 12.65
C LYS A 109 -19.40 -15.77 12.28
N ASP A 110 -18.64 -15.19 11.36
CA ASP A 110 -17.33 -15.66 10.91
C ASP A 110 -16.24 -14.56 10.90
N PHE A 111 -16.49 -13.39 11.51
CA PHE A 111 -15.53 -12.28 11.52
C PHE A 111 -14.68 -12.26 12.81
N GLU A 112 -13.58 -13.02 12.83
CA GLU A 112 -12.44 -12.72 13.69
C GLU A 112 -11.34 -12.04 12.87
N ALA A 113 -11.57 -10.81 12.38
CA ALA A 113 -10.43 -9.95 12.12
C ALA A 113 -9.80 -9.66 13.49
N LEU A 114 -8.73 -10.37 13.84
CA LEU A 114 -8.12 -10.25 15.16
C LEU A 114 -7.73 -8.78 15.38
N PRO A 115 -8.27 -8.08 16.39
CA PRO A 115 -7.88 -6.70 16.66
C PRO A 115 -6.37 -6.66 16.88
N GLY A 116 -5.67 -5.92 16.03
CA GLY A 116 -4.26 -5.64 16.16
C GLY A 116 -4.00 -4.56 17.21
N SER A 117 -2.72 -4.30 17.44
CA SER A 117 -2.28 -3.12 18.17
C SER A 117 -0.99 -2.61 17.56
N ILE A 118 -0.77 -1.31 17.64
CA ILE A 118 0.52 -0.67 17.34
C ILE A 118 1.00 -0.06 18.65
N ASP A 119 2.17 -0.49 19.14
CA ASP A 119 2.69 -0.09 20.44
C ASP A 119 1.71 -0.33 21.61
N GLY A 120 0.83 -1.34 21.48
CA GLY A 120 -0.23 -1.63 22.45
C GLY A 120 -1.52 -0.81 22.28
N HIS A 121 -1.58 0.11 21.32
CA HIS A 121 -2.79 0.88 20.99
C HIS A 121 -3.64 0.13 19.95
N MET A 122 -4.85 -0.28 20.32
CA MET A 122 -5.82 -0.89 19.39
C MET A 122 -6.53 0.14 18.49
N LEU A 123 -6.62 1.39 18.95
CA LEU A 123 -7.20 2.53 18.24
C LEU A 123 -6.08 3.50 17.82
N ALA A 124 -5.16 3.01 17.02
CA ALA A 124 -4.12 3.83 16.39
C ALA A 124 -4.65 4.37 15.06
N TYR A 125 -4.63 5.69 14.89
CA TYR A 125 -5.13 6.32 13.67
C TYR A 125 -3.97 6.58 12.71
N ALA A 126 -4.10 6.09 11.47
CA ALA A 126 -3.13 6.39 10.42
C ALA A 126 -2.97 7.91 10.21
N PRO A 127 -1.82 8.38 9.70
CA PRO A 127 -1.61 9.79 9.43
C PRO A 127 -2.67 10.33 8.47
N VAL A 128 -3.07 11.59 8.64
CA VAL A 128 -4.10 12.24 7.83
C VAL A 128 -3.54 13.48 7.17
N ILE A 129 -3.63 13.52 5.84
CA ILE A 129 -3.46 14.69 5.00
C ILE A 129 -4.79 15.42 4.83
N ASN A 130 -4.71 16.74 4.96
CA ASN A 130 -5.69 17.70 4.45
C ASN A 130 -4.87 18.78 3.74
N ASP A 131 -4.77 18.66 2.41
CA ASP A 131 -3.93 19.53 1.59
C ASP A 131 -4.74 20.09 0.41
N PRO A 132 -4.70 21.40 0.12
CA PRO A 132 -5.45 21.98 -0.99
C PRO A 132 -5.02 21.50 -2.39
N GLU A 133 -3.75 21.11 -2.57
CA GLU A 133 -3.21 20.60 -3.84
C GLU A 133 -3.52 19.10 -3.99
N PHE A 134 -3.29 18.32 -2.93
CA PHE A 134 -3.37 16.85 -2.97
C PHE A 134 -4.67 16.27 -2.42
N GLY A 135 -5.57 17.12 -1.90
CA GLY A 135 -6.84 16.77 -1.28
C GLY A 135 -6.71 16.14 0.10
N ASP A 136 -7.79 15.48 0.51
CA ASP A 136 -7.90 14.88 1.82
C ASP A 136 -7.61 13.38 1.76
N SER A 137 -7.00 12.87 2.83
CA SER A 137 -6.96 11.44 3.12
C SER A 137 -7.96 11.10 4.24
N SER A 138 -8.40 9.86 4.32
CA SER A 138 -9.32 9.45 5.37
C SER A 138 -9.00 8.08 5.95
N VAL A 139 -9.30 7.94 7.25
CA VAL A 139 -9.31 6.66 8.00
C VAL A 139 -10.77 6.15 8.15
N LYS A 140 -11.75 6.81 7.49
CA LYS A 140 -13.14 6.98 7.96
C LYS A 140 -13.99 5.72 8.13
N LYS A 141 -13.57 4.54 7.69
CA LYS A 141 -14.49 3.38 7.62
C LYS A 141 -14.03 2.14 8.38
N VAL A 142 -12.76 2.08 8.81
CA VAL A 142 -12.20 0.92 9.53
C VAL A 142 -11.17 1.44 10.54
N PRO A 143 -11.58 1.89 11.74
CA PRO A 143 -10.69 2.53 12.71
C PRO A 143 -9.86 1.52 13.53
N PHE A 144 -9.65 0.31 13.01
CA PHE A 144 -8.93 -0.74 13.72
C PHE A 144 -7.65 -1.11 12.99
N VAL A 145 -6.63 -1.44 13.78
CA VAL A 145 -5.39 -2.02 13.30
C VAL A 145 -5.70 -3.42 12.77
N LEU A 146 -5.46 -3.67 11.48
CA LEU A 146 -5.57 -5.02 10.94
C LEU A 146 -4.39 -5.83 11.43
N ARG A 147 -4.67 -7.01 11.99
CA ARG A 147 -3.66 -8.04 12.26
C ARG A 147 -3.70 -9.13 11.20
N ILE A 148 -2.54 -9.45 10.64
CA ILE A 148 -2.28 -10.61 9.79
C ILE A 148 -1.24 -11.48 10.48
N LEU A 149 -1.51 -12.79 10.60
CA LEU A 149 -0.55 -13.76 11.14
C LEU A 149 0.17 -14.47 9.99
N VAL A 150 1.46 -14.20 9.82
CA VAL A 150 2.29 -14.81 8.77
C VAL A 150 2.93 -16.08 9.32
N GLN A 151 2.42 -17.25 8.90
CA GLN A 151 2.78 -18.55 9.46
C GLN A 151 2.43 -19.70 8.50
N ASP A 152 3.03 -20.88 8.71
CA ASP A 152 2.90 -22.03 7.80
C ASP A 152 1.49 -22.63 7.79
N GLU A 153 0.87 -22.69 8.97
CA GLU A 153 -0.45 -23.25 9.16
C GLU A 153 -1.51 -22.16 9.11
N GLN A 154 -2.61 -22.46 8.44
CA GLN A 154 -3.81 -21.66 8.58
C GLN A 154 -4.39 -21.85 10.00
N ILE A 155 -4.62 -20.75 10.71
CA ILE A 155 -5.33 -20.77 12.00
C ILE A 155 -6.56 -19.86 11.88
N GLY A 156 -7.73 -20.39 12.24
CA GLY A 156 -8.98 -19.61 12.35
C GLY A 156 -9.57 -19.10 11.04
N THR A 157 -10.32 -18.00 11.14
CA THR A 157 -10.99 -17.28 10.04
C THR A 157 -10.09 -16.18 9.45
N ASP A 158 -8.80 -16.45 9.25
CA ASP A 158 -7.88 -15.51 8.56
C ASP A 158 -8.55 -15.06 7.25
N PRO A 159 -8.67 -13.73 7.00
CA PRO A 159 -9.44 -13.16 5.92
C PRO A 159 -9.40 -13.87 4.57
N VAL A 160 -8.29 -14.49 4.20
CA VAL A 160 -8.19 -15.33 2.98
C VAL A 160 -7.09 -16.39 3.11
N HIS A 161 -6.67 -16.71 4.34
CA HIS A 161 -5.35 -17.30 4.58
C HIS A 161 -4.23 -16.39 4.04
N ILE A 162 -4.44 -15.06 4.10
CA ILE A 162 -3.57 -14.11 3.43
C ILE A 162 -2.18 -14.13 4.07
N GLY A 163 -2.12 -14.35 5.38
CA GLY A 163 -0.86 -14.50 6.10
C GLY A 163 -0.10 -15.77 5.68
N LYS A 164 -0.81 -16.88 5.47
CA LYS A 164 -0.21 -18.11 4.92
C LYS A 164 0.29 -17.91 3.49
N LEU A 165 -0.49 -17.24 2.65
CA LEU A 165 -0.11 -16.95 1.26
C LEU A 165 1.15 -16.08 1.21
N GLY A 166 1.23 -15.03 2.04
CA GLY A 166 2.44 -14.24 2.22
C GLY A 166 3.62 -15.08 2.74
N LYS A 167 3.38 -15.98 3.70
CA LYS A 167 4.38 -16.92 4.21
C LYS A 167 4.94 -17.81 3.09
N ASP A 168 4.07 -18.45 2.32
CA ASP A 168 4.46 -19.40 1.26
C ASP A 168 5.21 -18.72 0.12
N MET A 169 4.75 -17.54 -0.31
CA MET A 169 5.25 -16.88 -1.52
C MET A 169 6.42 -15.93 -1.25
N VAL A 170 6.39 -15.23 -0.11
CA VAL A 170 7.29 -14.08 0.17
C VAL A 170 8.19 -14.33 1.38
N PHE A 171 7.83 -15.23 2.30
CA PHE A 171 8.60 -15.47 3.52
C PHE A 171 8.84 -16.97 3.83
N PRO A 172 9.18 -17.83 2.85
CA PRO A 172 9.17 -19.29 3.05
C PRO A 172 10.09 -19.76 4.18
N GLU A 173 11.23 -19.08 4.37
CA GLU A 173 12.24 -19.44 5.38
C GLU A 173 12.10 -18.70 6.71
N TYR A 174 11.22 -17.71 6.80
CA TYR A 174 11.13 -16.87 8.00
C TYR A 174 10.35 -17.56 9.12
N PRO A 175 10.74 -17.45 10.39
CA PRO A 175 9.88 -17.92 11.47
C PRO A 175 8.56 -17.13 11.49
N ARG A 176 7.50 -17.68 12.08
CA ARG A 176 6.21 -16.99 12.09
C ARG A 176 6.28 -15.62 12.77
N PHE A 177 5.45 -14.68 12.31
CA PHE A 177 5.38 -13.34 12.87
C PHE A 177 3.99 -12.72 12.70
N GLN A 178 3.76 -11.62 13.41
CA GLN A 178 2.53 -10.85 13.32
C GLN A 178 2.79 -9.55 12.58
N PHE A 179 1.94 -9.25 11.60
CA PHE A 179 1.92 -8.00 10.87
C PHE A 179 0.68 -7.21 11.31
N ASN A 180 0.89 -6.08 11.95
CA ASN A 180 -0.18 -5.14 12.28
C ASN A 180 -0.07 -3.92 11.36
N VAL A 181 -1.18 -3.44 10.81
CA VAL A 181 -1.18 -2.26 9.93
C VAL A 181 -2.35 -1.32 10.21
N ALA A 182 -2.08 -0.02 10.10
CA ALA A 182 -3.11 1.00 9.94
C ALA A 182 -2.71 1.91 8.76
N ALA A 183 -3.66 2.20 7.88
CA ALA A 183 -3.42 3.06 6.72
C ALA A 183 -4.60 4.00 6.45
N SER A 184 -4.29 5.14 5.85
CA SER A 184 -5.21 6.08 5.23
C SER A 184 -4.96 6.12 3.73
N VAL A 185 -5.99 6.51 2.99
CA VAL A 185 -5.93 6.68 1.53
C VAL A 185 -6.68 7.94 1.11
N GLY A 186 -6.48 8.38 -0.14
CA GLY A 186 -7.16 9.55 -0.71
C GLY A 186 -8.68 9.43 -0.73
N GLU A 187 -9.38 10.50 -0.33
CA GLU A 187 -10.84 10.59 -0.25
C GLU A 187 -11.42 11.54 -1.31
N SER A 188 -12.55 11.15 -1.92
CA SER A 188 -13.22 11.87 -3.01
C SER A 188 -13.86 13.21 -2.62
N THR A 189 -13.58 13.77 -1.44
CA THR A 189 -14.30 14.93 -0.90
C THR A 189 -13.76 16.28 -1.38
N SER A 190 -12.58 16.31 -2.01
CA SER A 190 -11.92 17.54 -2.48
C SER A 190 -11.15 17.29 -3.79
N ASN A 191 -10.44 18.30 -4.32
CA ASN A 191 -9.72 18.24 -5.60
C ASN A 191 -8.63 17.15 -5.68
N GLY A 192 -8.31 16.48 -4.57
CA GLY A 192 -7.40 15.34 -4.55
C GLY A 192 -8.16 14.05 -4.84
N GLY A 193 -7.70 13.31 -5.84
CA GLY A 193 -8.39 12.12 -6.32
C GLY A 193 -8.38 10.96 -5.31
N VAL A 194 -8.94 9.82 -5.74
CA VAL A 194 -9.15 8.65 -4.88
C VAL A 194 -8.14 7.54 -5.14
N TYR A 195 -8.00 6.63 -4.16
CA TYR A 195 -7.15 5.44 -4.23
C TYR A 195 -7.30 4.61 -5.51
N GLY A 196 -8.55 4.38 -5.95
CA GLY A 196 -8.87 3.53 -7.10
C GLY A 196 -9.00 4.26 -8.44
N ASP A 197 -8.52 5.51 -8.54
CA ASP A 197 -8.61 6.31 -9.77
C ASP A 197 -7.24 6.45 -10.45
N PRO A 198 -7.01 5.85 -11.63
CA PRO A 198 -5.69 5.87 -12.27
C PRO A 198 -5.21 7.27 -12.70
N SER A 199 -6.11 8.26 -12.77
CA SER A 199 -5.75 9.67 -12.99
C SER A 199 -5.40 10.43 -11.69
N SER A 200 -5.51 9.80 -10.52
CA SER A 200 -5.29 10.43 -9.22
C SER A 200 -3.87 10.26 -8.74
N ILE A 201 -3.29 11.28 -8.11
CA ILE A 201 -2.00 11.14 -7.41
C ILE A 201 -2.05 10.15 -6.23
N TRP A 202 -3.26 9.86 -5.72
CA TRP A 202 -3.51 8.84 -4.69
C TRP A 202 -3.62 7.41 -5.25
N PHE A 203 -3.45 7.22 -6.56
CA PHE A 203 -3.66 5.91 -7.17
C PHE A 203 -2.72 4.86 -6.61
N ASN A 204 -3.29 3.88 -5.90
CA ASN A 204 -2.56 2.84 -5.17
C ASN A 204 -1.60 3.36 -4.07
N VAL A 205 -1.82 4.57 -3.54
CA VAL A 205 -1.00 5.15 -2.48
C VAL A 205 -1.66 4.94 -1.12
N PHE A 206 -0.88 4.41 -0.17
CA PHE A 206 -1.25 4.23 1.23
C PHE A 206 -0.36 5.11 2.11
N LEU A 207 -0.93 5.72 3.14
CA LEU A 207 -0.22 6.49 4.16
C LEU A 207 -0.51 5.88 5.52
N GLY A 208 0.49 5.33 6.21
CA GLY A 208 0.20 4.48 7.35
C GLY A 208 1.40 4.11 8.18
N PHE A 209 1.22 3.09 9.02
CA PHE A 209 2.31 2.49 9.79
C PHE A 209 2.04 1.02 10.05
N TYR A 210 3.14 0.31 10.29
CA TYR A 210 3.16 -1.11 10.59
C TYR A 210 3.76 -1.35 11.98
N GLU A 211 3.32 -2.42 12.64
CA GLU A 211 4.07 -3.04 13.73
C GLU A 211 4.25 -4.52 13.41
N ILE A 212 5.51 -4.92 13.25
CA ILE A 212 5.90 -6.32 13.08
C ILE A 212 6.32 -6.87 14.44
N VAL A 213 5.63 -7.92 14.91
CA VAL A 213 5.95 -8.60 16.16
C VAL A 213 6.56 -9.96 15.86
N ALA A 214 7.84 -10.09 16.19
CA ALA A 214 8.68 -11.26 15.98
C ALA A 214 9.06 -11.86 17.34
N LYS A 215 8.63 -13.09 17.63
CA LYS A 215 8.83 -13.71 18.96
C LYS A 215 9.98 -14.70 18.95
N GLU A 216 10.81 -14.66 19.99
CA GLU A 216 11.96 -15.56 20.14
C GLU A 216 11.55 -17.03 20.17
N LYS A 217 10.47 -17.35 20.89
CA LYS A 217 9.95 -18.72 20.98
C LYS A 217 9.51 -19.31 19.64
N ASP A 218 9.28 -18.45 18.65
CA ASP A 218 8.88 -18.83 17.31
C ASP A 218 10.09 -19.01 16.38
N GLY A 219 11.31 -18.73 16.87
CA GLY A 219 12.58 -18.91 16.15
C GLY A 219 13.29 -17.62 15.75
N TRP A 220 12.76 -16.45 16.11
CA TRP A 220 13.39 -15.16 15.82
C TRP A 220 14.59 -14.88 16.74
N THR A 221 15.71 -14.44 16.17
CA THR A 221 16.92 -14.04 16.91
C THR A 221 17.22 -12.54 16.82
N ARG A 222 16.45 -11.82 16.01
CA ARG A 222 16.64 -10.40 15.67
C ARG A 222 15.30 -9.70 15.45
N PRO A 223 15.24 -8.35 15.51
CA PRO A 223 14.06 -7.61 15.10
C PRO A 223 13.84 -7.74 13.58
N PHE A 224 12.59 -7.73 13.14
CA PHE A 224 12.28 -7.59 11.71
C PHE A 224 12.83 -6.25 11.21
N GLY A 225 13.43 -6.21 10.03
CA GLY A 225 14.04 -5.02 9.43
C GLY A 225 15.47 -4.74 9.90
N TYR A 226 16.00 -5.54 10.84
CA TYR A 226 17.33 -5.32 11.42
C TYR A 226 18.15 -6.61 11.42
N GLU A 227 19.46 -6.48 11.29
CA GLU A 227 20.42 -7.57 11.52
C GLU A 227 20.50 -7.95 13.01
N GLU A 228 21.23 -9.00 13.35
CA GLU A 228 21.39 -9.48 14.74
C GLU A 228 22.02 -8.44 15.68
N ASP A 229 22.76 -7.46 15.15
CA ASP A 229 23.32 -6.36 15.94
C ASP A 229 22.26 -5.35 16.41
N GLY A 230 21.02 -5.43 15.88
CA GLY A 230 19.92 -4.55 16.22
C GLY A 230 20.09 -3.08 15.78
N THR A 231 21.08 -2.78 14.94
CA THR A 231 21.39 -1.41 14.50
C THR A 231 21.54 -1.29 12.99
N THR A 232 22.00 -2.34 12.32
CA THR A 232 22.12 -2.41 10.86
C THR A 232 20.77 -2.81 10.26
N ILE A 233 20.33 -2.06 9.26
CA ILE A 233 19.09 -2.36 8.52
C ILE A 233 19.27 -3.61 7.64
N ASN A 234 18.37 -4.57 7.81
CA ASN A 234 18.23 -5.69 6.89
C ASN A 234 17.34 -5.27 5.71
N LYS A 235 17.96 -4.91 4.58
CA LYS A 235 17.25 -4.43 3.38
C LYS A 235 16.28 -5.46 2.78
N GLU A 236 16.61 -6.74 2.89
CA GLU A 236 15.80 -7.83 2.33
C GLU A 236 14.44 -7.92 3.03
N ASP A 237 14.40 -7.78 4.36
CA ASP A 237 13.15 -7.72 5.13
C ASP A 237 12.21 -6.63 4.60
N PHE A 238 12.75 -5.44 4.31
CA PHE A 238 11.97 -4.35 3.71
C PHE A 238 11.49 -4.70 2.31
N ALA A 239 12.37 -5.16 1.41
CA ALA A 239 11.96 -5.57 0.05
C ALA A 239 10.83 -6.61 0.06
N ARG A 240 10.89 -7.58 0.97
CA ARG A 240 9.84 -8.59 1.19
C ARG A 240 8.57 -7.98 1.77
N LEU A 241 8.68 -7.09 2.75
CA LEU A 241 7.55 -6.37 3.35
C LEU A 241 6.71 -5.65 2.30
N PHE A 242 7.34 -4.86 1.44
CA PHE A 242 6.62 -4.10 0.41
C PHE A 242 6.06 -4.98 -0.70
N CYS A 243 6.77 -6.07 -1.02
CA CYS A 243 6.25 -7.07 -1.95
C CYS A 243 4.94 -7.67 -1.42
N VAL A 244 4.92 -8.13 -0.17
CA VAL A 244 3.71 -8.73 0.41
C VAL A 244 2.61 -7.69 0.61
N ASP A 245 2.95 -6.49 1.07
CA ASP A 245 1.96 -5.48 1.43
C ASP A 245 1.20 -4.99 0.20
N TRP A 246 1.89 -4.53 -0.84
CA TRP A 246 1.21 -4.01 -2.03
C TRP A 246 0.51 -5.09 -2.85
N ASN A 247 1.14 -6.25 -3.03
CA ASN A 247 0.62 -7.24 -3.97
C ASN A 247 -0.38 -8.19 -3.31
N LEU A 248 -0.12 -8.65 -2.09
CA LEU A 248 -0.97 -9.62 -1.40
C LEU A 248 -1.92 -8.94 -0.41
N PHE A 249 -1.40 -8.22 0.59
CA PHE A 249 -2.22 -7.65 1.66
C PHE A 249 -3.10 -6.47 1.18
N SER A 250 -2.71 -5.84 0.08
CA SER A 250 -3.46 -4.75 -0.55
C SER A 250 -4.16 -5.21 -1.82
N ALA A 251 -3.45 -5.44 -2.94
CA ALA A 251 -4.08 -5.66 -4.24
C ALA A 251 -4.93 -6.95 -4.31
N PHE A 252 -4.40 -8.09 -3.87
CA PHE A 252 -5.18 -9.34 -3.85
C PHE A 252 -6.41 -9.23 -2.93
N MET A 253 -6.23 -8.68 -1.72
CA MET A 253 -7.34 -8.41 -0.80
C MET A 253 -8.38 -7.45 -1.38
N TYR A 254 -7.96 -6.48 -2.19
CA TYR A 254 -8.82 -5.52 -2.88
C TYR A 254 -9.61 -6.16 -4.04
N GLY A 255 -9.20 -7.35 -4.49
CA GLY A 255 -9.90 -8.18 -5.48
C GLY A 255 -9.13 -8.43 -6.77
N VAL A 256 -7.86 -8.05 -6.84
CA VAL A 256 -7.01 -8.38 -8.00
C VAL A 256 -6.80 -9.89 -8.04
N GLY A 257 -7.04 -10.51 -9.20
CA GLY A 257 -6.90 -11.96 -9.35
C GLY A 257 -5.45 -12.42 -9.18
N MET A 258 -5.25 -13.64 -8.67
CA MET A 258 -3.92 -14.20 -8.40
C MET A 258 -3.01 -14.20 -9.64
N ASP A 259 -3.56 -14.49 -10.83
CA ASP A 259 -2.80 -14.49 -12.10
C ASP A 259 -2.14 -13.12 -12.40
N TYR A 260 -2.67 -12.04 -11.85
CA TYR A 260 -2.11 -10.69 -11.98
C TYR A 260 -1.19 -10.30 -10.83
N VAL A 261 -1.38 -10.88 -9.65
CA VAL A 261 -0.59 -10.58 -8.44
C VAL A 261 0.71 -11.37 -8.42
N GLN A 262 0.63 -12.67 -8.73
CA GLN A 262 1.74 -13.60 -8.65
C GLN A 262 3.01 -13.14 -9.39
N PRO A 263 2.93 -12.55 -10.61
CA PRO A 263 4.13 -12.06 -11.29
C PRO A 263 4.91 -10.99 -10.54
N TYR A 264 4.27 -10.26 -9.63
CA TYR A 264 4.87 -9.20 -8.81
C TYR A 264 5.25 -9.66 -7.40
N THR A 265 4.98 -10.93 -7.08
CA THR A 265 5.44 -11.58 -5.84
C THR A 265 6.76 -12.31 -5.99
N ASP A 266 7.24 -12.47 -7.23
CA ASP A 266 8.58 -13.00 -7.50
C ASP A 266 9.64 -11.97 -7.10
N LEU A 267 10.41 -12.31 -6.08
CA LEU A 267 11.43 -11.46 -5.50
C LEU A 267 12.78 -11.56 -6.22
N THR A 268 12.98 -12.48 -7.18
CA THR A 268 14.30 -12.70 -7.79
C THR A 268 14.91 -11.41 -8.30
N THR A 269 14.20 -10.66 -9.16
CA THR A 269 14.73 -9.40 -9.70
C THR A 269 14.85 -8.30 -8.65
N VAL A 270 13.97 -8.27 -7.64
CA VAL A 270 14.03 -7.26 -6.57
C VAL A 270 15.28 -7.47 -5.72
N LEU A 271 15.58 -8.73 -5.35
CA LEU A 271 16.72 -9.10 -4.51
C LEU A 271 18.05 -9.03 -5.27
N GLU A 272 18.07 -9.34 -6.58
CA GLU A 272 19.25 -9.13 -7.43
C GLU A 272 19.69 -7.67 -7.49
N ASN A 273 18.74 -6.73 -7.32
CA ASN A 273 18.96 -5.29 -7.37
C ASN A 273 18.72 -4.62 -6.00
N LEU A 274 18.91 -5.37 -4.91
CA LEU A 274 18.53 -4.94 -3.57
C LEU A 274 19.18 -3.61 -3.16
N ASP A 275 20.47 -3.42 -3.46
CA ASP A 275 21.19 -2.21 -3.08
C ASP A 275 20.74 -0.95 -3.82
N THR A 276 20.18 -1.11 -5.03
CA THR A 276 19.61 0.00 -5.79
C THR A 276 18.14 0.22 -5.49
N ASN A 277 17.42 -0.84 -5.13
CA ASN A 277 15.99 -0.78 -4.86
C ASN A 277 15.70 -0.37 -3.42
N VAL A 278 16.61 -0.66 -2.48
CA VAL A 278 16.48 -0.33 -1.05
C VAL A 278 17.74 0.40 -0.59
N THR A 279 17.58 1.67 -0.26
CA THR A 279 18.66 2.51 0.26
C THR A 279 18.37 2.89 1.70
N VAL A 280 19.41 3.01 2.51
CA VAL A 280 19.31 3.42 3.91
C VAL A 280 20.04 4.75 4.03
N ALA A 281 19.44 5.73 4.70
CA ALA A 281 20.10 7.00 4.95
C ALA A 281 21.24 6.80 5.96
N ASP A 282 22.34 7.54 5.78
CA ASP A 282 23.48 7.50 6.71
C ASP A 282 23.11 8.08 8.09
N GLU A 283 22.15 9.00 8.12
CA GLU A 283 21.69 9.67 9.34
C GLU A 283 20.25 9.26 9.68
N ARG A 284 20.02 9.07 10.97
CA ARG A 284 18.68 8.83 11.51
C ARG A 284 17.85 10.11 11.47
N LYS A 285 16.56 9.97 11.16
CA LYS A 285 15.59 11.05 11.28
C LYS A 285 15.24 11.24 12.76
N GLU A 286 15.40 12.45 13.26
CA GLU A 286 14.91 12.84 14.58
C GLU A 286 13.46 13.36 14.49
N VAL A 287 12.59 12.83 15.36
CA VAL A 287 11.21 13.30 15.58
C VAL A 287 10.95 13.31 17.08
N ASN A 288 10.58 14.46 17.65
CA ASN A 288 10.26 14.59 19.08
C ASN A 288 11.35 14.07 20.05
N GLY A 289 12.63 14.23 19.70
CA GLY A 289 13.76 13.74 20.51
C GLY A 289 13.96 12.21 20.44
N LYS A 290 13.31 11.54 19.50
CA LYS A 290 13.47 10.13 19.18
C LYS A 290 14.07 9.97 17.79
N TYR A 291 14.84 8.92 17.59
CA TYR A 291 15.55 8.67 16.35
C TYR A 291 15.00 7.44 15.62
N PHE A 292 14.92 7.54 14.30
CA PHE A 292 14.42 6.50 13.41
C PHE A 292 15.40 6.28 12.26
N ASP A 293 15.65 5.03 11.91
CA ASP A 293 16.39 4.72 10.69
C ASP A 293 15.49 5.00 9.47
N SER A 294 16.03 5.67 8.47
CA SER A 294 15.30 6.03 7.26
C SER A 294 15.65 5.07 6.13
N VAL A 295 14.62 4.36 5.63
CA VAL A 295 14.75 3.41 4.52
C VAL A 295 13.95 3.95 3.34
N SER A 296 14.56 3.99 2.16
CA SER A 296 13.90 4.39 0.94
C SER A 296 13.84 3.23 -0.04
N LEU A 297 12.71 3.13 -0.74
CA LEU A 297 12.43 2.13 -1.75
C LEU A 297 12.28 2.79 -3.10
N HIS A 298 12.89 2.20 -4.11
CA HIS A 298 12.93 2.78 -5.44
C HIS A 298 12.30 1.82 -6.43
N LYS A 299 11.22 2.29 -7.08
CA LYS A 299 10.56 1.61 -8.20
C LYS A 299 10.18 0.15 -7.91
N HIS A 300 9.75 -0.15 -6.70
CA HIS A 300 9.35 -1.49 -6.29
C HIS A 300 8.15 -1.96 -7.13
N PRO A 301 8.22 -3.15 -7.75
CA PRO A 301 7.19 -3.63 -8.65
C PRO A 301 5.90 -3.97 -7.88
N SER A 302 4.76 -3.53 -8.43
CA SER A 302 3.44 -3.82 -7.87
C SER A 302 2.38 -3.96 -8.96
N VAL A 303 1.24 -4.54 -8.61
CA VAL A 303 0.01 -4.44 -9.40
C VAL A 303 -0.99 -3.55 -8.69
N THR A 304 -1.59 -2.62 -9.45
CA THR A 304 -2.60 -1.69 -8.95
C THR A 304 -3.95 -2.03 -9.54
N ALA A 305 -5.01 -1.57 -8.88
CA ALA A 305 -6.38 -1.89 -9.24
C ALA A 305 -7.22 -0.65 -9.51
N TYR A 306 -7.88 -0.65 -10.67
CA TYR A 306 -9.16 0.04 -10.86
C TYR A 306 -10.09 -0.90 -11.64
N GLN A 307 -11.30 -0.47 -12.00
CA GLN A 307 -12.21 -1.29 -12.78
C GLN A 307 -12.56 -0.61 -14.10
N SER A 308 -11.92 -1.05 -15.18
CA SER A 308 -12.22 -0.54 -16.51
C SER A 308 -13.59 -1.03 -16.99
N LYS A 309 -14.35 -0.13 -17.63
CA LYS A 309 -15.61 -0.44 -18.32
C LYS A 309 -15.45 -0.97 -19.74
N LYS A 310 -14.22 -1.06 -20.26
CA LYS A 310 -13.97 -1.59 -21.60
C LYS A 310 -14.45 -3.03 -21.73
N HIS A 311 -14.96 -3.39 -22.92
CA HIS A 311 -15.39 -4.75 -23.22
C HIS A 311 -14.24 -5.75 -23.01
N ASN A 312 -14.49 -6.85 -22.32
CA ASN A 312 -13.51 -7.88 -21.91
C ASN A 312 -12.42 -7.42 -20.92
N ALA A 313 -12.48 -6.21 -20.37
CA ALA A 313 -11.55 -5.83 -19.32
C ALA A 313 -11.73 -6.75 -18.11
N SER A 314 -10.62 -7.21 -17.54
CA SER A 314 -10.61 -8.02 -16.32
C SER A 314 -11.35 -7.31 -15.21
N LYS A 315 -12.03 -8.06 -14.36
CA LYS A 315 -12.84 -7.51 -13.27
C LYS A 315 -12.23 -7.87 -11.95
N LEU A 316 -12.42 -6.99 -10.97
CA LEU A 316 -12.13 -7.33 -9.59
C LEU A 316 -12.96 -8.56 -9.21
N THR A 317 -12.28 -9.52 -8.61
CA THR A 317 -12.84 -10.77 -8.15
C THR A 317 -13.08 -10.67 -6.65
N LYS A 318 -14.13 -11.33 -6.15
CA LYS A 318 -14.28 -11.54 -4.72
C LYS A 318 -13.26 -12.61 -4.31
N THR A 319 -12.02 -12.20 -4.07
CA THR A 319 -10.93 -13.08 -3.62
C THR A 319 -11.21 -13.66 -2.25
N SER A 320 -12.04 -12.96 -1.45
CA SER A 320 -12.49 -13.43 -0.15
C SER A 320 -13.80 -12.81 0.31
N ASN A 321 -14.31 -13.27 1.45
CA ASN A 321 -15.42 -12.59 2.14
C ASN A 321 -15.03 -11.20 2.66
N TYR A 322 -13.75 -10.87 2.71
CA TYR A 322 -13.21 -9.60 3.20
C TYR A 322 -12.99 -8.59 2.08
N THR A 323 -12.99 -9.00 0.81
CA THR A 323 -12.83 -8.09 -0.34
C THR A 323 -13.77 -6.88 -0.28
N PRO A 324 -15.09 -7.02 0.02
CA PRO A 324 -15.98 -5.86 0.11
C PRO A 324 -15.62 -4.91 1.26
N PHE A 325 -15.12 -5.44 2.38
CA PHE A 325 -14.65 -4.61 3.50
C PHE A 325 -13.40 -3.82 3.11
N TRP A 326 -12.47 -4.47 2.40
CA TRP A 326 -11.27 -3.84 1.86
C TRP A 326 -11.59 -2.71 0.88
N GLN A 327 -12.49 -2.98 -0.08
CA GLN A 327 -12.98 -1.98 -1.03
C GLN A 327 -13.74 -0.85 -0.32
N LYS A 328 -14.50 -1.15 0.74
CA LYS A 328 -15.14 -0.11 1.54
C LYS A 328 -14.13 0.75 2.30
N ALA A 329 -13.04 0.16 2.79
CA ALA A 329 -11.98 0.85 3.52
C ALA A 329 -11.18 1.77 2.61
N PHE A 330 -10.73 1.26 1.47
CA PHE A 330 -9.85 2.00 0.55
C PHE A 330 -10.60 2.80 -0.52
N GLY A 331 -11.91 2.63 -0.61
CA GLY A 331 -12.74 3.21 -1.65
C GLY A 331 -13.05 2.21 -2.74
N TYR A 332 -14.32 2.16 -3.16
CA TYR A 332 -14.73 1.29 -4.24
C TYR A 332 -14.04 1.71 -5.55
N PRO A 333 -13.69 0.74 -6.40
CA PRO A 333 -13.07 1.02 -7.68
C PRO A 333 -13.96 1.99 -8.48
N LEU A 334 -13.35 3.03 -9.05
CA LEU A 334 -14.09 3.91 -9.94
C LEU A 334 -14.42 3.15 -11.22
N ASP A 335 -15.72 3.01 -11.45
CA ASP A 335 -16.29 2.47 -12.68
C ASP A 335 -16.24 3.53 -13.79
N LYS A 336 -15.04 3.83 -14.30
CA LYS A 336 -14.83 4.77 -15.42
C LYS A 336 -14.68 4.01 -16.75
N THR A 337 -15.33 4.53 -17.79
CA THR A 337 -14.96 4.20 -19.17
C THR A 337 -13.93 5.24 -19.58
N SER A 338 -12.67 4.83 -19.70
CA SER A 338 -11.61 5.67 -20.25
C SER A 338 -10.88 4.87 -21.32
N ASP A 339 -10.67 5.47 -22.49
CA ASP A 339 -9.79 4.90 -23.51
C ASP A 339 -8.33 4.97 -23.08
N GLU A 340 -7.99 5.91 -22.17
CA GLU A 340 -6.64 6.08 -21.61
C GLU A 340 -6.28 4.95 -20.64
N PHE A 341 -7.28 4.36 -19.98
CA PHE A 341 -7.12 3.27 -19.03
C PHE A 341 -8.01 2.08 -19.46
N PRO A 342 -7.52 1.23 -20.38
CA PRO A 342 -8.28 0.10 -20.90
C PRO A 342 -8.21 -1.16 -20.02
N ASP A 343 -7.14 -1.34 -19.24
CA ASP A 343 -6.87 -2.55 -18.47
C ASP A 343 -7.05 -2.32 -16.97
N SER A 344 -7.94 -3.04 -16.30
CA SER A 344 -8.27 -2.83 -14.88
C SER A 344 -7.09 -2.99 -13.91
N PHE A 345 -6.11 -3.81 -14.27
CA PHE A 345 -4.96 -4.11 -13.42
C PHE A 345 -3.71 -3.57 -14.08
N ILE A 346 -3.12 -2.53 -13.49
CA ILE A 346 -2.00 -1.79 -14.09
C ILE A 346 -0.71 -2.15 -13.35
N PRO A 347 0.29 -2.74 -14.04
CA PRO A 347 1.64 -2.86 -13.52
C PRO A 347 2.19 -1.49 -13.13
N SER A 348 2.65 -1.34 -11.90
CA SER A 348 3.18 -0.07 -11.39
C SER A 348 4.49 -0.25 -10.65
N LYS A 349 5.16 0.87 -10.44
CA LYS A 349 6.41 0.97 -9.68
C LYS A 349 6.21 1.96 -8.55
N MET A 350 6.25 1.46 -7.32
CA MET A 350 6.09 2.28 -6.13
C MET A 350 7.45 2.74 -5.63
N THR A 351 7.55 4.01 -5.27
CA THR A 351 8.75 4.56 -4.62
C THR A 351 8.32 5.11 -3.28
N GLY A 352 9.15 4.91 -2.25
CA GLY A 352 8.82 5.46 -0.97
C GLY A 352 9.91 5.64 0.06
N VAL A 353 9.54 6.22 1.19
CA VAL A 353 10.39 6.53 2.34
C VAL A 353 9.66 6.15 3.62
N GLU A 354 10.40 5.47 4.48
CA GLU A 354 9.93 4.82 5.69
C GLU A 354 10.85 5.14 6.86
N TRP A 355 10.28 5.35 8.04
CA TRP A 355 11.01 5.58 9.27
C TRP A 355 10.76 4.45 10.25
N CYS A 356 11.81 3.75 10.64
CA CYS A 356 11.69 2.55 11.45
C CYS A 356 12.50 2.63 12.74
N ALA A 357 11.97 1.96 13.75
CA ALA A 357 12.65 1.70 15.01
C ALA A 357 12.11 0.40 15.59
N TRP A 358 12.84 -0.19 16.53
CA TRP A 358 12.37 -1.38 17.22
C TRP A 358 12.61 -1.29 18.72
N SER A 359 11.84 -2.08 19.46
CA SER A 359 12.01 -2.29 20.89
C SER A 359 11.77 -3.75 21.24
N LYS A 360 12.32 -4.20 22.37
CA LYS A 360 12.05 -5.54 22.90
C LYS A 360 11.06 -5.44 24.06
N LYS A 361 9.98 -6.23 24.00
CA LYS A 361 8.98 -6.34 25.07
C LYS A 361 8.82 -7.80 25.44
N GLY A 362 9.42 -8.22 26.56
CA GLY A 362 9.45 -9.62 26.95
C GLY A 362 10.26 -10.47 25.96
N ASP A 363 9.65 -11.52 25.42
CA ASP A 363 10.23 -12.45 24.44
C ASP A 363 9.97 -12.04 22.98
N ALA A 364 9.53 -10.80 22.74
CA ALA A 364 9.16 -10.30 21.42
C ALA A 364 9.94 -9.06 21.03
N TYR A 365 10.42 -9.04 19.79
CA TYR A 365 10.87 -7.85 19.09
C TYR A 365 9.66 -7.19 18.43
N HIS A 366 9.50 -5.89 18.67
CA HIS A 366 8.47 -5.04 18.08
C HIS A 366 9.16 -4.03 17.19
N THR A 367 9.06 -4.21 15.87
CA THR A 367 9.53 -3.22 14.90
C THR A 367 8.35 -2.38 14.47
N ILE A 368 8.41 -1.08 14.72
CA ILE A 368 7.42 -0.11 14.23
C ILE A 368 8.00 0.61 13.04
N ILE A 369 7.23 0.67 11.96
CA ILE A 369 7.62 1.24 10.67
C ILE A 369 6.57 2.28 10.32
N PHE A 370 6.97 3.55 10.31
CA PHE A 370 6.14 4.68 9.96
C PHE A 370 6.30 5.02 8.49
N GLY A 371 5.26 4.68 7.73
CA GLY A 371 5.15 4.97 6.33
C GLY A 371 4.58 6.35 6.08
N GLY A 372 4.85 6.83 4.88
CA GLY A 372 4.14 7.97 4.37
C GLY A 372 4.72 8.49 3.09
N GLY A 373 6.00 8.34 2.84
CA GLY A 373 6.50 8.74 1.56
C GLY A 373 6.11 7.67 0.55
N PHE A 374 4.94 7.69 -0.08
CA PHE A 374 4.66 6.75 -1.17
C PHE A 374 4.11 7.45 -2.39
N VAL A 375 4.70 7.13 -3.54
CA VAL A 375 4.24 7.63 -4.84
C VAL A 375 4.29 6.54 -5.89
N ASN A 376 3.30 6.56 -6.79
CA ASN A 376 3.31 5.72 -7.96
C ASN A 376 4.23 6.35 -9.03
N SER A 377 5.45 5.86 -9.13
CA SER A 377 6.44 6.37 -10.10
C SER A 377 6.04 6.08 -11.55
N SER A 378 5.18 5.08 -11.78
CA SER A 378 4.64 4.81 -13.11
C SER A 378 3.72 5.91 -13.61
N GLN A 379 3.09 6.71 -12.73
CA GLN A 379 2.30 7.87 -13.14
C GLN A 379 3.17 9.01 -13.69
N VAL A 380 4.39 9.17 -13.19
CA VAL A 380 5.37 10.12 -13.76
C VAL A 380 5.84 9.62 -15.12
N GLU A 381 6.19 8.33 -15.22
CA GLU A 381 6.58 7.69 -16.49
C GLU A 381 5.47 7.82 -17.56
N ALA A 382 4.20 7.76 -17.15
CA ALA A 382 3.03 7.93 -18.01
C ALA A 382 2.63 9.40 -18.27
N GLY A 383 3.28 10.37 -17.63
CA GLY A 383 2.96 11.80 -17.78
C GLY A 383 1.65 12.24 -17.13
N VAL A 384 1.08 11.44 -16.22
CA VAL A 384 -0.14 11.76 -15.47
C VAL A 384 0.15 12.79 -14.38
N VAL A 385 1.32 12.68 -13.73
CA VAL A 385 1.81 13.64 -12.72
C VAL A 385 3.25 14.02 -13.04
N SER A 386 3.67 15.24 -12.67
CA SER A 386 5.08 15.63 -12.81
C SER A 386 5.94 15.06 -11.67
N GLN A 387 7.26 14.96 -11.89
CA GLN A 387 8.19 14.57 -10.83
C GLN A 387 8.08 15.53 -9.64
N ASP A 388 8.07 16.85 -9.89
CA ASP A 388 7.94 17.86 -8.84
C ASP A 388 6.64 17.70 -8.02
N GLN A 389 5.54 17.29 -8.66
CA GLN A 389 4.28 17.01 -7.96
C GLN A 389 4.41 15.79 -7.05
N ASN A 390 5.03 14.70 -7.52
CA ASN A 390 5.29 13.52 -6.69
C ASN A 390 6.21 13.85 -5.51
N ASP A 391 7.28 14.63 -5.72
CA ASP A 391 8.20 15.00 -4.66
C ASP A 391 7.52 15.86 -3.58
N ARG A 392 6.66 16.80 -3.99
CA ARG A 392 5.84 17.58 -3.05
C ARG A 392 4.84 16.71 -2.31
N PHE A 393 4.17 15.79 -2.99
CA PHE A 393 3.20 14.91 -2.36
C PHE A 393 3.85 13.96 -1.35
N MET A 394 5.02 13.40 -1.69
CA MET A 394 5.87 12.64 -0.78
C MET A 394 6.17 13.44 0.49
N GLN A 395 6.59 14.70 0.35
CA GLN A 395 6.90 15.57 1.49
C GLN A 395 5.67 15.86 2.36
N VAL A 396 4.51 16.11 1.76
CA VAL A 396 3.25 16.31 2.51
C VAL A 396 2.90 15.08 3.33
N GLN A 397 3.07 13.89 2.76
CA GLN A 397 2.87 12.65 3.49
C GLN A 397 3.89 12.47 4.63
N MET A 398 5.19 12.70 4.40
CA MET A 398 6.19 12.62 5.48
C MET A 398 5.91 13.60 6.62
N ASN A 399 5.41 14.80 6.32
CA ASN A 399 5.00 15.77 7.35
C ASN A 399 3.81 15.28 8.16
N ALA A 400 2.83 14.64 7.52
CA ALA A 400 1.68 14.04 8.21
C ALA A 400 2.12 12.87 9.11
N THR A 401 3.06 12.04 8.63
CA THR A 401 3.66 10.96 9.42
C THR A 401 4.41 11.49 10.64
N GLU A 402 5.23 12.54 10.48
CA GLU A 402 5.93 13.19 11.60
C GLU A 402 4.95 13.69 12.66
N LYS A 403 3.89 14.38 12.24
CA LYS A 403 2.84 14.84 13.14
C LYS A 403 2.16 13.67 13.87
N CYS A 404 1.86 12.59 13.16
CA CYS A 404 1.26 11.39 13.74
C CYS A 404 2.15 10.76 14.81
N ILE A 405 3.46 10.66 14.58
CA ILE A 405 4.43 10.16 15.57
C ILE A 405 4.40 11.03 16.82
N ILE A 406 4.47 12.36 16.67
CA ILE A 406 4.45 13.32 17.78
C ILE A 406 3.18 13.17 18.63
N GLU A 407 2.02 13.02 17.98
CA GLU A 407 0.72 13.05 18.65
C GLU A 407 0.33 11.71 19.25
N GLN A 408 0.68 10.59 18.60
CA GLN A 408 0.18 9.25 18.97
C GLN A 408 1.27 8.32 19.51
N PHE A 409 2.53 8.56 19.19
CA PHE A 409 3.64 7.67 19.53
C PHE A 409 4.86 8.43 20.08
N PRO A 410 4.68 9.34 21.07
CA PRO A 410 5.76 10.23 21.53
C PRO A 410 6.95 9.48 22.15
N ASP A 411 6.73 8.25 22.61
CA ASP A 411 7.75 7.44 23.28
C ASP A 411 8.46 6.46 22.34
N VAL A 412 7.95 6.27 21.12
CA VAL A 412 8.48 5.34 20.12
C VAL A 412 9.71 5.93 19.43
N GLY A 413 10.70 5.08 19.16
CA GLY A 413 11.96 5.45 18.51
C GLY A 413 13.16 5.30 19.43
N PHE A 414 14.37 5.35 18.86
CA PHE A 414 15.60 5.23 19.63
C PHE A 414 15.90 6.49 20.43
N THR A 415 16.61 6.34 21.54
CA THR A 415 17.05 7.44 22.41
C THR A 415 18.31 8.15 21.88
N SER A 416 19.03 7.53 20.94
CA SER A 416 20.30 8.03 20.41
C SER A 416 20.39 7.92 18.89
N ALA A 417 21.18 8.83 18.30
CA ALA A 417 21.45 8.85 16.87
C ALA A 417 22.40 7.73 16.40
N THR A 418 23.13 7.04 17.29
CA THR A 418 24.24 6.14 16.93
C THR A 418 24.14 4.70 17.45
N GLY A 419 23.07 4.31 18.17
CA GLY A 419 22.85 2.91 18.61
C GLY A 419 22.29 2.76 20.04
N SER A 420 21.53 1.67 20.26
CA SER A 420 20.66 1.31 21.41
C SER A 420 21.34 1.26 22.79
N GLU A 421 20.69 1.44 23.95
CA GLU A 421 19.26 1.44 24.37
C GLU A 421 18.62 2.83 24.56
#